data_AF-A0A4S8PZJ5-F1
#
_entry.id   AF-A0A4S8PZJ5-F1
#
_cell.length_a   1.000
_cell.length_b   1.000
_cell.length_c   1.000
_cell.angle_alpha   90.00
_cell.angle_beta   90.00
_cell.angle_gamma   90.00
#
_symmetry.space_group_name_H-M   'P 1'
#
loop_
_entity.id
_entity.type
_entity.pdbx_description
1 polymer ?
#
loop_
_entity_poly.entity_id
_entity_poly.type
_entity_poly.pdbx_seq_one_letter_code
_entity_poly.pdbx_strand_id
1 'polypeptide(L)'
;MAGNVVAFQDFSAFRGFAGSPWVGFQNFEAIFYDPEVLTALRNTLIIAFLQLIFAFPAPIALALLLDSLMSLRVKRWVQTVVYLPHFLSWVIVISVWQQVLGGGGLISNLVGGFDLMSNADTFKLLVVAQGVWKDVGWGTIIFFAAIAGIPSDRYEAAAIDGAGAWQRMRHITLPGLIPVATLLLILNLGSILTVGFEQLLLQQPMVGADAAQVLDTFVYFRGVLGGEWGIATAAGLLKGIIGTVLVLAANKFAKRLGGEGIF
;
A
#
# COMPACT_ATOMS: atom_id res chain seq x y z
N MET A 1 -21.47 -6.77 10.06
CA MET A 1 -22.49 -7.16 9.04
C MET A 1 -23.78 -6.35 9.15
N ALA A 2 -24.37 -6.12 10.34
CA ALA A 2 -25.64 -5.38 10.47
C ALA A 2 -25.61 -3.94 9.92
N GLY A 3 -24.49 -3.22 10.05
CA GLY A 3 -24.35 -1.85 9.53
C GLY A 3 -24.33 -1.74 8.00
N ASN A 4 -24.00 -2.82 7.28
CA ASN A 4 -23.94 -2.80 5.80
C ASN A 4 -25.33 -2.59 5.18
N VAL A 5 -26.39 -2.85 5.93
CA VAL A 5 -27.78 -2.60 5.53
C VAL A 5 -28.02 -1.13 5.20
N VAL A 6 -27.25 -0.22 5.81
CA VAL A 6 -27.31 1.22 5.55
C VAL A 6 -27.06 1.56 4.09
N ALA A 7 -26.25 0.77 3.38
CA ALA A 7 -26.03 0.97 1.94
C ALA A 7 -27.32 0.86 1.11
N PHE A 8 -28.36 0.22 1.63
CA PHE A 8 -29.64 0.04 0.95
C PHE A 8 -30.77 0.93 1.49
N GLN A 9 -30.44 1.87 2.37
CA GLN A 9 -31.38 2.75 3.05
C GLN A 9 -31.03 4.23 2.84
N ASP A 10 -32.06 5.08 2.88
CA ASP A 10 -31.90 6.51 3.18
C ASP A 10 -31.77 6.65 4.70
N PHE A 11 -30.57 6.31 5.19
CA PHE A 11 -30.35 6.09 6.60
C PHE A 11 -30.31 7.38 7.40
N SER A 12 -31.12 7.44 8.45
CA SER A 12 -31.11 8.50 9.45
C SER A 12 -30.90 7.92 10.84
N ALA A 13 -29.89 8.40 11.58
CA ALA A 13 -29.58 7.93 12.93
C ALA A 13 -30.72 8.22 13.89
N PHE A 14 -31.48 9.29 13.66
CA PHE A 14 -32.67 9.62 14.45
C PHE A 14 -33.76 8.55 14.31
N ARG A 15 -33.90 7.92 13.13
CA ARG A 15 -34.90 6.88 12.87
C ARG A 15 -34.36 5.46 13.12
N GLY A 16 -33.04 5.30 13.21
CA GLY A 16 -32.37 4.01 13.34
C GLY A 16 -32.55 3.12 12.10
N PHE A 17 -32.05 1.88 12.17
CA PHE A 17 -32.09 0.95 11.03
C PHE A 17 -33.50 0.55 10.61
N ALA A 18 -34.42 0.33 11.58
CA ALA A 18 -35.78 -0.12 11.29
C ALA A 18 -36.71 1.00 10.79
N GLY A 19 -36.45 2.25 11.17
CA GLY A 19 -37.27 3.41 10.79
C GLY A 19 -36.76 4.18 9.57
N SER A 20 -35.59 3.81 9.04
CA SER A 20 -35.02 4.45 7.84
C SER A 20 -35.63 3.86 6.57
N PRO A 21 -36.09 4.70 5.61
CA PRO A 21 -36.66 4.21 4.36
C PRO A 21 -35.69 3.32 3.57
N TRP A 22 -36.21 2.21 3.05
CA TRP A 22 -35.45 1.34 2.15
C TRP A 22 -35.43 1.94 0.75
N VAL A 23 -34.24 2.19 0.22
CA VAL A 23 -34.03 2.77 -1.12
C VAL A 23 -33.44 1.77 -2.11
N GLY A 24 -33.19 0.52 -1.69
CA GLY A 24 -32.66 -0.52 -2.56
C GLY A 24 -31.26 -0.17 -3.07
N PHE A 25 -31.08 -0.14 -4.39
CA PHE A 25 -29.77 0.11 -5.01
C PHE A 25 -29.48 1.59 -5.33
N GLN A 26 -30.34 2.53 -4.90
CA GLN A 26 -30.17 3.96 -5.22
C GLN A 26 -28.80 4.51 -4.80
N ASN A 27 -28.29 4.16 -3.61
CA ASN A 27 -26.95 4.58 -3.18
C ASN A 27 -25.83 3.99 -4.05
N PHE A 28 -26.01 2.79 -4.61
CA PHE A 28 -25.05 2.18 -5.52
C PHE A 28 -25.10 2.80 -6.91
N GLU A 29 -26.29 3.19 -7.36
CA GLU A 29 -26.47 3.93 -8.60
C GLU A 29 -25.82 5.31 -8.50
N ALA A 30 -26.02 6.01 -7.38
CA ALA A 30 -25.44 7.33 -7.11
C ALA A 30 -23.90 7.34 -7.22
N ILE A 31 -23.22 6.25 -6.83
CA ILE A 31 -21.77 6.10 -6.96
C ILE A 31 -21.29 6.30 -8.41
N PHE A 32 -22.03 5.81 -9.40
CA PHE A 32 -21.62 5.88 -10.80
C PHE A 32 -21.85 7.27 -11.43
N TYR A 33 -22.65 8.12 -10.78
CA TYR A 33 -22.94 9.48 -11.24
C TYR A 33 -22.24 10.56 -10.42
N ASP A 34 -21.73 10.24 -9.23
CA ASP A 34 -21.01 11.16 -8.37
C ASP A 34 -19.53 11.30 -8.80
N PRO A 35 -19.12 12.48 -9.32
CA PRO A 35 -17.74 12.71 -9.74
C PRO A 35 -16.72 12.54 -8.61
N GLU A 36 -17.09 12.81 -7.36
CA GLU A 36 -16.20 12.66 -6.22
C GLU A 36 -15.89 11.20 -5.92
N VAL A 37 -16.88 10.31 -6.06
CA VAL A 37 -16.69 8.86 -5.89
C VAL A 37 -15.83 8.31 -7.01
N LEU A 38 -16.07 8.74 -8.25
CA LEU A 38 -15.28 8.29 -9.40
C LEU A 38 -13.81 8.73 -9.28
N THR A 39 -13.56 9.97 -8.82
CA THR A 39 -12.22 10.46 -8.52
C THR A 39 -11.57 9.67 -7.40
N ALA A 40 -12.30 9.42 -6.30
CA ALA A 40 -11.84 8.62 -5.18
C ALA A 40 -11.46 7.18 -5.60
N LEU A 41 -12.31 6.54 -6.41
CA LEU A 41 -12.08 5.21 -6.95
C LEU A 41 -10.85 5.17 -7.85
N ARG A 42 -10.74 6.11 -8.80
CA ARG A 42 -9.60 6.23 -9.72
C ARG A 42 -8.29 6.41 -8.94
N ASN A 43 -8.25 7.33 -7.99
CA ASN A 43 -7.06 7.59 -7.19
C ASN A 43 -6.68 6.36 -6.35
N THR A 44 -7.66 5.70 -5.73
CA THR A 44 -7.43 4.47 -4.95
C THR A 44 -6.80 3.39 -5.82
N LEU A 45 -7.33 3.15 -7.02
CA LEU A 45 -6.80 2.14 -7.95
C LEU A 45 -5.40 2.49 -8.44
N ILE A 46 -5.13 3.76 -8.77
CA ILE A 46 -3.80 4.19 -9.21
C ILE A 46 -2.78 4.00 -8.08
N ILE A 47 -3.07 4.46 -6.86
CA ILE A 47 -2.13 4.34 -5.73
C ILE A 47 -1.92 2.86 -5.38
N ALA A 48 -2.99 2.05 -5.33
CA ALA A 48 -2.90 0.61 -5.11
C ALA A 48 -1.99 -0.07 -6.14
N PHE A 49 -2.13 0.28 -7.41
CA PHE A 49 -1.28 -0.24 -8.49
C PHE A 49 0.19 0.20 -8.34
N LEU A 50 0.44 1.46 -8.01
CA LEU A 50 1.79 1.97 -7.77
C LEU A 50 2.43 1.30 -6.54
N GLN A 51 1.70 1.11 -5.45
CA GLN A 51 2.18 0.39 -4.26
C GLN A 51 2.50 -1.07 -4.59
N LEU A 52 1.68 -1.73 -5.41
CA LEU A 52 1.96 -3.09 -5.87
C LEU A 52 3.25 -3.19 -6.69
N ILE A 53 3.53 -2.20 -7.54
CA ILE A 53 4.73 -2.22 -8.39
C ILE A 53 5.99 -1.78 -7.65
N PHE A 54 5.89 -0.77 -6.78
CA PHE A 54 7.06 -0.16 -6.15
C PHE A 54 7.22 -0.56 -4.69
N ALA A 55 6.16 -0.53 -3.89
CA ALA A 55 6.24 -0.79 -2.45
C ALA A 55 6.38 -2.28 -2.13
N PHE A 56 5.68 -3.16 -2.85
CA PHE A 56 5.77 -4.61 -2.60
C PHE A 56 7.13 -5.22 -2.97
N PRO A 57 7.76 -4.92 -4.13
CA PRO A 57 9.07 -5.47 -4.47
C PRO A 57 10.24 -4.83 -3.71
N ALA A 58 10.07 -3.61 -3.20
CA ALA A 58 11.16 -2.86 -2.56
C ALA A 58 11.79 -3.60 -1.36
N PRO A 59 11.03 -4.19 -0.41
CA PRO A 59 11.62 -4.97 0.68
C PRO A 59 12.38 -6.21 0.20
N ILE A 60 11.91 -6.87 -0.87
CA ILE A 60 12.61 -8.02 -1.47
C ILE A 60 13.94 -7.54 -2.04
N ALA A 61 13.92 -6.50 -2.86
CA ALA A 61 15.10 -5.92 -3.48
C ALA A 61 16.12 -5.47 -2.42
N LEU A 62 15.67 -4.80 -1.36
CA LEU A 62 16.53 -4.36 -0.26
C LEU A 62 17.10 -5.56 0.50
N ALA A 63 16.30 -6.58 0.81
CA ALA A 63 16.79 -7.79 1.48
C ALA A 63 17.88 -8.49 0.66
N LEU A 64 17.67 -8.67 -0.64
CA LEU A 64 18.65 -9.29 -1.54
C LEU A 64 19.94 -8.46 -1.67
N LEU A 65 19.82 -7.13 -1.75
CA LEU A 65 20.97 -6.21 -1.81
C LEU A 65 21.84 -6.30 -0.56
N LEU A 66 21.20 -6.23 0.61
CA LEU A 66 21.88 -6.27 1.91
C LEU A 66 22.46 -7.65 2.22
N ASP A 67 21.87 -8.71 1.67
CA ASP A 67 22.37 -10.06 1.85
C ASP A 67 23.59 -10.36 0.97
N SER A 68 23.59 -9.89 -0.27
CA SER A 68 24.62 -10.25 -1.27
C SER A 68 25.85 -9.34 -1.29
N LEU A 69 25.72 -8.06 -0.94
CA LEU A 69 26.77 -7.06 -1.19
C LEU A 69 27.43 -6.47 0.06
N MET A 70 26.93 -6.80 1.27
CA MET A 70 27.36 -6.11 2.50
C MET A 70 28.01 -7.04 3.51
N SER A 71 29.09 -6.56 4.12
CA SER A 71 29.66 -7.24 5.30
C SER A 71 28.65 -7.25 6.45
N LEU A 72 28.76 -8.24 7.35
CA LEU A 72 27.85 -8.39 8.49
C LEU A 72 27.74 -7.13 9.35
N ARG A 73 28.82 -6.35 9.50
CA ARG A 73 28.80 -5.09 10.26
C ARG A 73 27.97 -4.03 9.54
N VAL A 74 28.18 -3.86 8.24
CA VAL A 74 27.44 -2.87 7.44
C VAL A 74 25.97 -3.25 7.36
N LYS A 75 25.65 -4.55 7.14
CA LYS A 75 24.28 -5.06 7.14
C LYS A 75 23.53 -4.70 8.42
N ARG A 76 24.12 -4.94 9.60
CA ARG A 76 23.51 -4.60 10.90
C ARG A 76 23.28 -3.09 11.04
N TRP A 77 24.24 -2.26 10.67
CA TRP A 77 24.09 -0.80 10.73
C TRP A 77 22.98 -0.30 9.81
N VAL A 78 22.96 -0.77 8.56
CA VAL A 78 21.94 -0.37 7.59
C VAL A 78 20.55 -0.81 8.04
N GLN A 79 20.39 -2.04 8.53
CA GLN A 79 19.13 -2.53 9.10
C GLN A 79 18.60 -1.61 10.21
N THR A 80 19.44 -1.19 11.15
CA THR A 80 19.02 -0.26 12.21
C THR A 80 18.47 1.05 11.63
N VAL A 81 19.16 1.62 10.63
CA VAL A 81 18.74 2.90 10.00
C VAL A 81 17.45 2.72 9.20
N VAL A 82 17.35 1.67 8.38
CA VAL A 82 16.19 1.48 7.50
C VAL A 82 14.94 0.99 8.25
N TYR A 83 15.08 0.45 9.47
CA TYR A 83 13.93 0.00 10.27
C TYR A 83 13.31 1.16 11.09
N LEU A 84 14.10 2.19 11.40
CA LEU A 84 13.65 3.30 12.24
C LEU A 84 12.41 4.04 11.69
N PRO A 85 12.28 4.36 10.39
CA PRO A 85 11.13 5.10 9.86
C PRO A 85 9.77 4.43 10.10
N HIS A 86 9.74 3.10 10.21
CA HIS A 86 8.51 2.34 10.42
C HIS A 86 7.78 2.77 11.70
N PHE A 87 8.54 3.11 12.74
CA PHE A 87 8.02 3.49 14.05
C PHE A 87 7.55 4.95 14.14
N LEU A 88 7.81 5.79 13.13
CA LEU A 88 7.38 7.19 13.13
C LEU A 88 5.89 7.32 12.82
N SER A 89 5.17 8.27 13.43
CA SER A 89 3.80 8.55 13.02
C SER A 89 3.74 9.23 11.63
N TRP A 90 2.62 9.13 10.92
CA TRP A 90 2.45 9.79 9.63
C TRP A 90 2.63 11.31 9.70
N VAL A 91 2.22 11.94 10.80
CA VAL A 91 2.45 13.37 11.05
C VAL A 91 3.95 13.71 11.02
N ILE A 92 4.79 12.91 11.70
CA ILE A 92 6.25 13.11 11.70
C ILE A 92 6.83 12.84 10.31
N VAL A 93 6.42 11.75 9.65
CA VAL A 93 6.88 11.42 8.29
C VAL A 93 6.61 12.58 7.33
N ILE A 94 5.38 13.06 7.29
CA ILE A 94 4.98 14.20 6.43
C ILE A 94 5.81 15.44 6.78
N SER A 95 6.04 15.71 8.07
CA SER A 95 6.81 16.87 8.52
C SER A 95 8.28 16.82 8.09
N VAL A 96 8.90 15.63 8.14
CA VAL A 96 10.27 15.41 7.64
C VAL A 96 10.32 15.64 6.13
N TRP A 97 9.39 15.04 5.39
CA TRP A 97 9.33 15.21 3.94
C TRP A 97 9.03 16.66 3.54
N GLN A 98 8.20 17.38 4.30
CA GLN A 98 7.94 18.81 4.09
C GLN A 98 9.21 19.67 4.27
N GLN A 99 10.03 19.37 5.28
CA GLN A 99 11.28 20.10 5.51
C GLN A 99 12.34 19.85 4.43
N VAL A 100 12.27 18.71 3.73
CA VAL A 100 13.24 18.36 2.69
C VAL A 100 12.74 18.79 1.30
N LEU A 101 11.49 18.47 0.96
CA LEU A 101 10.91 18.53 -0.39
C LEU A 101 9.76 19.54 -0.55
N GLY A 102 9.35 20.23 0.51
CA GLY A 102 8.40 21.34 0.41
C GLY A 102 9.04 22.58 -0.24
N GLY A 103 8.23 23.55 -0.64
CA GLY A 103 8.70 24.73 -1.37
C GLY A 103 9.77 25.58 -0.67
N GLY A 104 9.81 25.58 0.67
CA GLY A 104 10.89 26.19 1.48
C GLY A 104 11.91 25.19 2.03
N GLY A 105 11.84 23.94 1.59
CA GLY A 105 12.64 22.84 2.11
C GLY A 105 14.10 22.86 1.65
N LEU A 106 14.92 22.01 2.27
CA LEU A 106 16.36 21.91 2.03
C LEU A 106 16.67 21.74 0.53
N ILE A 107 16.00 20.82 -0.16
CA ILE A 107 16.26 20.56 -1.59
C ILE A 107 15.72 21.70 -2.45
N SER A 108 14.54 22.25 -2.12
CA SER A 108 13.98 23.38 -2.86
C SER A 108 14.93 24.60 -2.86
N ASN A 109 15.52 24.92 -1.70
CA ASN A 109 16.46 26.04 -1.56
C ASN A 109 17.78 25.81 -2.31
N LEU A 110 18.20 24.56 -2.48
CA LEU A 110 19.43 24.21 -3.20
C LEU A 110 19.25 24.23 -4.73
N VAL A 111 18.06 23.88 -5.23
CA VAL A 111 17.79 23.67 -6.67
C VAL A 111 16.98 24.81 -7.28
N GLY A 112 16.51 25.78 -6.49
CA GLY A 112 15.90 27.02 -6.99
C GLY A 112 14.38 26.98 -7.13
N GLY A 113 13.65 26.43 -6.15
CA GLY A 113 12.18 26.51 -6.08
C GLY A 113 11.45 25.25 -6.53
N PHE A 114 11.82 24.10 -5.97
CA PHE A 114 11.18 22.81 -6.24
C PHE A 114 10.27 22.41 -5.07
N ASP A 115 8.96 22.60 -5.21
CA ASP A 115 7.97 22.10 -4.25
C ASP A 115 7.29 20.83 -4.78
N LEU A 116 7.72 19.68 -4.28
CA LEU A 116 7.09 18.40 -4.63
C LEU A 116 5.88 18.11 -3.73
N MET A 117 5.86 18.66 -2.51
CA MET A 117 4.84 18.34 -1.50
C MET A 117 3.48 18.96 -1.82
N SER A 118 3.46 20.10 -2.50
CA SER A 118 2.24 20.79 -2.93
C SER A 118 1.88 20.52 -4.41
N ASN A 119 2.60 19.62 -5.08
CA ASN A 119 2.37 19.33 -6.50
C ASN A 119 1.37 18.17 -6.68
N ALA A 120 0.17 18.50 -7.17
CA ALA A 120 -0.91 17.55 -7.41
C ALA A 120 -0.59 16.47 -8.46
N ASP A 121 0.20 16.78 -9.48
CA ASP A 121 0.50 15.87 -10.59
C ASP A 121 1.43 14.72 -10.15
N THR A 122 2.41 15.03 -9.31
CA THR A 122 3.39 14.04 -8.80
C THR A 122 2.99 13.42 -7.46
N PHE A 123 1.91 13.91 -6.84
CA PHE A 123 1.49 13.54 -5.50
C PHE A 123 1.36 12.02 -5.27
N LYS A 124 0.79 11.28 -6.23
CA LYS A 124 0.59 9.83 -6.08
C LYS A 124 1.90 9.06 -6.02
N LEU A 125 2.92 9.49 -6.76
CA LEU A 125 4.26 8.92 -6.69
C LEU A 125 4.96 9.30 -5.39
N LEU A 126 4.77 10.55 -4.94
CA LEU A 126 5.28 11.02 -3.64
C LEU A 126 4.72 10.21 -2.48
N VAL A 127 3.41 9.96 -2.46
CA VAL A 127 2.73 9.14 -1.45
C VAL A 127 3.33 7.73 -1.37
N VAL A 128 3.55 7.10 -2.53
CA VAL A 128 4.14 5.76 -2.63
C VAL A 128 5.59 5.77 -2.17
N ALA A 129 6.38 6.78 -2.56
CA ALA A 129 7.77 6.92 -2.15
C ALA A 129 7.91 7.12 -0.63
N GLN A 130 7.02 7.90 -0.02
CA GLN A 130 6.92 8.07 1.43
C GLN A 130 6.60 6.75 2.13
N GLY A 131 5.63 5.98 1.62
CA GLY A 131 5.30 4.65 2.13
C GLY A 131 6.46 3.67 2.01
N VAL A 132 7.14 3.63 0.86
CA VAL A 132 8.34 2.81 0.67
C VAL A 132 9.41 3.21 1.68
N TRP A 133 9.75 4.50 1.80
CA TRP A 133 10.75 4.95 2.75
C TRP A 133 10.40 4.60 4.19
N LYS A 134 9.12 4.70 4.55
CA LYS A 134 8.62 4.39 5.88
C LYS A 134 8.72 2.90 6.22
N ASP A 135 8.33 2.01 5.29
CA ASP A 135 8.07 0.60 5.62
C ASP A 135 9.02 -0.40 4.94
N VAL A 136 9.86 0.03 3.99
CA VAL A 136 10.73 -0.89 3.21
C VAL A 136 11.64 -1.71 4.11
N GLY A 137 12.25 -1.07 5.12
CA GLY A 137 13.15 -1.75 6.04
C GLY A 137 12.42 -2.80 6.86
N TRP A 138 11.28 -2.46 7.45
CA TRP A 138 10.47 -3.39 8.22
C TRP A 138 10.06 -4.62 7.39
N GLY A 139 9.64 -4.41 6.15
CA GLY A 139 9.29 -5.49 5.22
C GLY A 139 10.44 -6.47 4.95
N THR A 140 11.70 -6.03 5.05
CA THR A 140 12.86 -6.91 4.81
C THR A 140 13.01 -8.01 5.85
N ILE A 141 12.46 -7.85 7.06
CA ILE A 141 12.62 -8.81 8.17
C ILE A 141 12.14 -10.21 7.76
N ILE A 142 10.95 -10.30 7.16
CA ILE A 142 10.37 -11.58 6.74
C ILE A 142 11.22 -12.19 5.62
N PHE A 143 11.72 -11.39 4.69
CA PHE A 143 12.57 -11.88 3.61
C PHE A 143 13.95 -12.33 4.11
N PHE A 144 14.54 -11.66 5.10
CA PHE A 144 15.76 -12.16 5.74
C PHE A 144 15.54 -13.49 6.46
N ALA A 145 14.42 -13.63 7.18
CA ALA A 145 14.06 -14.91 7.80
C ALA A 145 13.89 -16.02 6.75
N ALA A 146 13.25 -15.71 5.63
CA ALA A 146 13.10 -16.64 4.52
C ALA A 146 14.43 -17.03 3.88
N ILE A 147 15.34 -16.08 3.64
CA ILE A 147 16.70 -16.35 3.12
C ILE A 147 17.46 -17.25 4.09
N ALA A 148 17.41 -16.96 5.39
CA ALA A 148 18.08 -17.75 6.42
C ALA A 148 17.51 -19.18 6.56
N GLY A 149 16.27 -19.40 6.14
CA GLY A 149 15.64 -20.72 6.08
C GLY A 149 16.06 -21.56 4.87
N ILE A 150 16.76 -21.00 3.88
CA ILE A 150 17.26 -21.75 2.73
C ILE A 150 18.44 -22.63 3.18
N PRO A 151 18.39 -23.96 2.98
CA PRO A 151 19.47 -24.86 3.36
C PRO A 151 20.85 -24.45 2.80
N SER A 152 21.88 -24.47 3.64
CA SER A 152 23.23 -24.02 3.29
C SER A 152 23.93 -24.94 2.28
N ASP A 153 23.60 -26.23 2.30
CA ASP A 153 24.09 -27.25 1.37
C ASP A 153 23.86 -26.88 -0.11
N ARG A 154 22.75 -26.21 -0.43
CA ARG A 154 22.49 -25.70 -1.79
C ARG A 154 23.49 -24.63 -2.21
N TYR A 155 23.84 -23.73 -1.30
CA TYR A 155 24.82 -22.67 -1.57
C TYR A 155 26.25 -23.22 -1.68
N GLU A 156 26.59 -24.21 -0.86
CA GLU A 156 27.88 -24.90 -0.86
C GLU A 156 28.07 -25.75 -2.12
N ALA A 157 27.07 -26.56 -2.49
CA ALA A 157 27.10 -27.36 -3.72
C ALA A 157 27.29 -26.48 -4.96
N ALA A 158 26.53 -25.38 -5.07
CA ALA A 158 26.69 -24.45 -6.17
C ALA A 158 28.06 -23.75 -6.18
N ALA A 159 28.63 -23.47 -5.00
CA ALA A 159 29.98 -22.90 -4.92
C ALA A 159 31.06 -23.90 -5.38
N ILE A 160 30.90 -25.19 -5.10
CA ILE A 160 31.76 -26.27 -5.61
C ILE A 160 31.68 -26.34 -7.13
N ASP A 161 30.49 -26.15 -7.71
CA ASP A 161 30.26 -26.08 -9.16
C ASP A 161 30.74 -24.75 -9.80
N GLY A 162 31.39 -23.87 -9.03
CA GLY A 162 31.94 -22.60 -9.50
C GLY A 162 30.93 -21.46 -9.62
N ALA A 163 29.75 -21.57 -9.02
CA ALA A 163 28.72 -20.54 -9.09
C ALA A 163 29.10 -19.27 -8.30
N GLY A 164 29.21 -18.15 -9.01
CA GLY A 164 29.42 -16.83 -8.43
C GLY A 164 28.22 -16.33 -7.60
N ALA A 165 28.39 -15.22 -6.89
CA ALA A 165 27.35 -14.64 -6.03
C ALA A 165 26.04 -14.34 -6.80
N TRP A 166 26.16 -13.80 -8.02
CA TRP A 166 24.99 -13.51 -8.88
C TRP A 166 24.26 -14.78 -9.34
N GLN A 167 25.01 -15.85 -9.67
CA GLN A 167 24.41 -17.12 -10.07
C GLN A 167 23.65 -17.77 -8.92
N ARG A 168 24.22 -17.76 -7.71
CA ARG A 168 23.57 -18.24 -6.49
C ARG A 168 22.34 -17.41 -6.13
N MET A 169 22.42 -16.09 -6.22
CA MET A 169 21.26 -15.19 -6.03
C MET A 169 20.11 -15.52 -6.99
N ARG A 170 20.41 -15.67 -8.30
CA ARG A 170 19.40 -15.89 -9.34
C ARG A 170 18.79 -17.30 -9.31
N HIS A 171 19.57 -18.33 -9.00
CA HIS A 171 19.12 -19.74 -9.14
C HIS A 171 18.80 -20.41 -7.80
N ILE A 172 19.18 -19.82 -6.66
CA ILE A 172 18.93 -20.39 -5.33
C ILE A 172 18.09 -19.43 -4.50
N THR A 173 18.59 -18.22 -4.25
CA THR A 173 17.95 -17.28 -3.32
C THR A 173 16.62 -16.77 -3.85
N LEU A 174 16.59 -16.24 -5.08
CA LEU A 174 15.37 -15.70 -5.68
C LEU A 174 14.28 -16.77 -5.83
N PRO A 175 14.55 -17.98 -6.36
CA PRO A 175 13.55 -19.06 -6.39
C PRO A 175 13.12 -19.50 -4.99
N GLY A 176 14.04 -19.54 -4.03
CA GLY A 176 13.73 -19.88 -2.63
C GLY A 176 12.81 -18.86 -1.94
N LEU A 177 12.81 -17.61 -2.40
CA LEU A 177 11.92 -16.56 -1.88
C LEU A 177 10.52 -16.56 -2.50
N ILE A 178 10.30 -17.20 -3.65
CA ILE A 178 9.02 -17.19 -4.36
C ILE A 178 7.84 -17.62 -3.47
N PRO A 179 7.91 -18.71 -2.69
CA PRO A 179 6.78 -19.14 -1.86
C PRO A 179 6.38 -18.07 -0.83
N VAL A 180 7.36 -17.48 -0.15
CA VAL A 180 7.13 -16.44 0.87
C VAL A 180 6.63 -15.15 0.23
N ALA A 181 7.23 -14.72 -0.87
CA ALA A 181 6.78 -13.54 -1.62
C ALA A 181 5.34 -13.73 -2.12
N THR A 182 4.99 -14.91 -2.62
CA THR A 182 3.65 -15.25 -3.09
C THR A 182 2.63 -15.22 -1.96
N LEU A 183 2.95 -15.83 -0.81
CA LEU A 183 2.09 -15.80 0.36
C LEU A 183 1.84 -14.35 0.83
N LEU A 184 2.91 -13.56 0.99
CA LEU A 184 2.79 -12.17 1.40
C LEU A 184 2.02 -11.33 0.38
N LEU A 185 2.18 -11.59 -0.91
CA LEU A 185 1.43 -10.90 -1.95
C LEU A 185 -0.08 -11.15 -1.78
N ILE A 186 -0.49 -12.41 -1.63
CA ILE A 186 -1.91 -12.76 -1.48
C ILE A 186 -2.47 -12.16 -0.18
N LEU A 187 -1.72 -12.19 0.93
CA LEU A 187 -2.14 -11.58 2.19
C LEU A 187 -2.32 -10.06 2.06
N ASN A 188 -1.39 -9.36 1.41
CA ASN A 188 -1.47 -7.91 1.21
C ASN A 188 -2.57 -7.50 0.21
N LEU A 189 -2.94 -8.39 -0.72
CA LEU A 189 -4.00 -8.10 -1.67
C LEU A 189 -5.38 -7.90 -1.02
N GLY A 190 -5.61 -8.50 0.15
CA GLY A 190 -6.85 -8.30 0.91
C GLY A 190 -7.06 -6.86 1.36
N SER A 191 -5.98 -6.12 1.56
CA SER A 191 -5.99 -4.72 2.00
C SER A 191 -5.44 -3.75 0.94
N ILE A 192 -5.24 -4.19 -0.31
CA ILE A 192 -4.55 -3.39 -1.34
C ILE A 192 -5.25 -2.07 -1.67
N LEU A 193 -6.56 -1.99 -1.48
CA LEU A 193 -7.34 -0.77 -1.70
C LEU A 193 -7.32 0.17 -0.49
N THR A 194 -6.68 -0.21 0.62
CA THR A 194 -6.45 0.65 1.79
C THR A 194 -5.08 1.31 1.63
N VAL A 195 -5.06 2.39 0.84
CA VAL A 195 -3.83 2.93 0.25
C VAL A 195 -3.10 3.99 1.09
N GLY A 196 -3.59 4.31 2.30
CA GLY A 196 -2.94 5.27 3.20
C GLY A 196 -3.85 6.39 3.69
N PHE A 197 -4.95 6.04 4.36
CA PHE A 197 -5.96 6.99 4.85
C PHE A 197 -5.36 8.19 5.60
N GLU A 198 -4.56 7.94 6.64
CA GLU A 198 -4.00 9.00 7.50
C GLU A 198 -3.08 9.94 6.71
N GLN A 199 -2.20 9.36 5.89
CA GLN A 199 -1.27 10.11 5.06
C GLN A 199 -2.02 11.05 4.10
N LEU A 200 -2.99 10.50 3.37
CA LEU A 200 -3.79 11.24 2.39
C LEU A 200 -4.67 12.28 3.05
N LEU A 201 -5.28 11.98 4.21
CA LEU A 201 -6.07 12.93 4.98
C LEU A 201 -5.22 14.15 5.39
N LEU A 202 -3.99 13.92 5.87
CA LEU A 202 -3.10 14.97 6.36
C LEU A 202 -2.51 15.83 5.24
N GLN A 203 -2.27 15.25 4.06
CA GLN A 203 -1.67 15.97 2.93
C GLN A 203 -2.70 16.57 1.96
N GLN A 204 -3.98 16.17 2.04
CA GLN A 204 -5.03 16.69 1.16
C GLN A 204 -5.12 18.23 1.12
N PRO A 205 -5.00 18.98 2.24
CA PRO A 205 -5.04 20.43 2.19
C PRO A 205 -3.93 21.07 1.33
N MET A 206 -2.85 20.34 1.06
CA MET A 206 -1.68 20.84 0.33
C MET A 206 -1.80 20.65 -1.19
N VAL A 207 -2.52 19.63 -1.63
CA VAL A 207 -2.62 19.22 -3.06
C VAL A 207 -4.05 19.23 -3.61
N GLY A 208 -5.05 19.40 -2.75
CA GLY A 208 -6.47 19.38 -3.10
C GLY A 208 -7.10 17.98 -3.14
N ALA A 209 -8.43 17.96 -3.09
CA ALA A 209 -9.23 16.73 -3.09
C ALA A 209 -9.05 15.92 -4.39
N ASP A 210 -8.98 16.57 -5.55
CA ASP A 210 -8.83 15.88 -6.84
C ASP A 210 -7.59 14.97 -6.89
N ALA A 211 -6.50 15.38 -6.25
CA ALA A 211 -5.25 14.62 -6.22
C ALA A 211 -5.22 13.56 -5.11
N ALA A 212 -5.74 13.88 -3.92
CA ALA A 212 -5.54 13.11 -2.70
C ALA A 212 -6.76 12.30 -2.22
N GLN A 213 -7.96 12.59 -2.72
CA GLN A 213 -9.16 11.88 -2.31
C GLN A 213 -9.13 10.43 -2.81
N VAL A 214 -9.27 9.50 -1.87
CA VAL A 214 -9.42 8.06 -2.08
C VAL A 214 -10.71 7.56 -1.43
N LEU A 215 -11.09 6.31 -1.66
CA LEU A 215 -12.34 5.76 -1.13
C LEU A 215 -12.44 5.89 0.40
N ASP A 216 -11.35 5.66 1.13
CA ASP A 216 -11.37 5.76 2.59
C ASP A 216 -11.56 7.22 3.08
N THR A 217 -10.92 8.20 2.43
CA THR A 217 -11.14 9.61 2.76
C THR A 217 -12.52 10.08 2.32
N PHE A 218 -13.04 9.59 1.19
CA PHE A 218 -14.41 9.87 0.75
C PHE A 218 -15.43 9.38 1.79
N VAL A 219 -15.30 8.13 2.25
CA VAL A 219 -16.18 7.55 3.28
C VAL A 219 -16.10 8.35 4.58
N TYR A 220 -14.91 8.83 4.94
CA TYR A 220 -14.73 9.71 6.09
C TYR A 220 -15.42 11.07 5.91
N PHE A 221 -15.15 11.79 4.82
CA PHE A 221 -15.71 13.13 4.61
C PHE A 221 -17.22 13.11 4.39
N ARG A 222 -17.74 12.22 3.53
CA ARG A 222 -19.16 12.19 3.19
C ARG A 222 -19.97 11.43 4.24
N GLY A 223 -19.46 10.30 4.71
CA GLY A 223 -20.15 9.47 5.70
C GLY A 223 -20.02 10.01 7.12
N VAL A 224 -18.80 10.12 7.63
CA VAL A 224 -18.57 10.47 9.03
C VAL A 224 -18.84 11.96 9.29
N LEU A 225 -18.28 12.85 8.47
CA LEU A 225 -18.45 14.30 8.65
C LEU A 225 -19.73 14.84 7.99
N GLY A 226 -20.05 14.38 6.79
CA GLY A 226 -21.21 14.84 6.01
C GLY A 226 -22.54 14.18 6.40
N GLY A 227 -22.52 13.09 7.16
CA GLY A 227 -23.73 12.35 7.58
C GLY A 227 -24.39 11.53 6.45
N GLU A 228 -23.78 11.45 5.27
CA GLU A 228 -24.28 10.69 4.14
C GLU A 228 -23.89 9.21 4.25
N TRP A 229 -24.41 8.55 5.29
CA TRP A 229 -24.03 7.18 5.64
C TRP A 229 -24.40 6.15 4.57
N GLY A 230 -25.51 6.34 3.86
CA GLY A 230 -25.98 5.44 2.81
C GLY A 230 -24.95 5.26 1.69
N ILE A 231 -24.60 6.35 1.01
CA ILE A 231 -23.62 6.35 -0.09
C ILE A 231 -22.21 5.99 0.41
N ALA A 232 -21.81 6.44 1.59
CA ALA A 232 -20.51 6.09 2.17
C ALA A 232 -20.39 4.59 2.45
N THR A 233 -21.44 3.97 3.00
CA THR A 233 -21.48 2.51 3.23
C THR A 233 -21.49 1.75 1.90
N ALA A 234 -22.25 2.23 0.90
CA ALA A 234 -22.26 1.64 -0.43
C ALA A 234 -20.87 1.70 -1.10
N ALA A 235 -20.15 2.82 -0.98
CA ALA A 235 -18.78 2.96 -1.49
C ALA A 235 -17.80 2.01 -0.78
N GLY A 236 -17.92 1.85 0.55
CA GLY A 236 -17.15 0.87 1.32
C GLY A 236 -17.43 -0.58 0.91
N LEU A 237 -18.69 -0.93 0.63
CA LEU A 237 -19.05 -2.25 0.11
C LEU A 237 -18.50 -2.49 -1.29
N LEU A 238 -18.59 -1.49 -2.18
CA LEU A 238 -17.99 -1.56 -3.51
C LEU A 238 -16.47 -1.78 -3.43
N LYS A 239 -15.77 -1.05 -2.54
CA LYS A 239 -14.35 -1.29 -2.24
C LYS A 239 -14.10 -2.74 -1.84
N GLY A 240 -14.92 -3.31 -0.94
CA GLY A 240 -14.80 -4.69 -0.50
C GLY A 240 -15.01 -5.71 -1.63
N ILE A 241 -15.99 -5.49 -2.50
CA ILE A 241 -16.23 -6.34 -3.68
C ILE A 241 -15.03 -6.29 -4.63
N ILE A 242 -14.53 -5.10 -4.97
CA ILE A 242 -13.37 -4.94 -5.86
C ILE A 242 -12.13 -5.62 -5.24
N GLY A 243 -11.88 -5.40 -3.94
CA GLY A 243 -10.79 -6.05 -3.22
C GLY A 243 -10.89 -7.57 -3.26
N THR A 244 -12.09 -8.13 -3.05
CA THR A 244 -12.33 -9.57 -3.13
C THR A 244 -12.03 -10.11 -4.53
N VAL A 245 -12.47 -9.41 -5.58
CA VAL A 245 -12.17 -9.80 -6.97
C VAL A 245 -10.66 -9.78 -7.23
N LEU A 246 -9.93 -8.75 -6.77
CA LEU A 246 -8.48 -8.65 -6.91
C LEU A 246 -7.75 -9.79 -6.19
N VAL A 247 -8.15 -10.12 -4.96
CA VAL A 247 -7.58 -11.24 -4.19
C VAL A 247 -7.81 -12.57 -4.90
N LEU A 248 -9.04 -12.84 -5.35
CA LEU A 248 -9.36 -14.08 -6.05
C LEU A 248 -8.60 -14.21 -7.37
N ALA A 249 -8.49 -13.11 -8.13
CA ALA A 249 -7.73 -13.08 -9.37
C ALA A 249 -6.24 -13.38 -9.15
N ALA A 250 -5.65 -12.76 -8.13
CA ALA A 250 -4.26 -12.96 -7.79
C ALA A 250 -3.96 -14.34 -7.19
N ASN A 251 -4.83 -14.87 -6.32
CA ASN A 251 -4.70 -16.24 -5.81
C ASN A 251 -4.73 -17.26 -6.96
N LYS A 252 -5.62 -17.06 -7.93
CA LYS A 252 -5.68 -17.90 -9.14
C LYS A 252 -4.41 -17.79 -9.98
N PHE A 253 -3.83 -16.59 -10.09
CA PHE A 253 -2.57 -16.37 -10.81
C PHE A 253 -1.37 -17.01 -10.09
N ALA A 254 -1.29 -16.87 -8.76
CA ALA A 254 -0.27 -17.48 -7.91
C ALA A 254 -0.23 -19.01 -8.05
N LYS A 255 -1.40 -19.68 -8.00
CA LYS A 255 -1.51 -21.12 -8.24
C LYS A 255 -0.98 -21.55 -9.61
N ARG A 256 -1.20 -20.74 -10.65
CA ARG A 256 -0.73 -21.04 -12.01
C ARG A 256 0.78 -20.94 -12.16
N LEU A 257 1.44 -20.15 -11.30
CA LEU A 257 2.90 -20.00 -11.29
C LEU A 257 3.60 -21.02 -10.37
N GLY A 258 2.86 -21.99 -9.81
CA GLY A 258 3.43 -23.08 -9.01
C GLY A 258 3.61 -22.76 -7.52
N GLY A 259 3.02 -21.66 -7.03
CA GLY A 259 2.97 -21.38 -5.58
C GLY A 259 1.82 -22.15 -4.90
N GLU A 260 2.02 -22.53 -3.63
CA GLU A 260 0.93 -22.99 -2.77
C GLU A 260 -0.05 -21.82 -2.56
N GLY A 261 -1.28 -21.97 -3.06
CA GLY A 261 -2.34 -20.99 -2.84
C GLY A 261 -2.82 -20.99 -1.39
N ILE A 262 -3.47 -19.91 -0.96
CA ILE A 262 -4.09 -19.83 0.39
C ILE A 262 -5.39 -20.65 0.46
N PHE A 263 -6.02 -20.87 -0.70
CA PHE A 263 -7.15 -21.76 -0.93
C PHE A 263 -6.74 -22.84 -1.91
#